data_AF-A0A9P8FY43-F1
#
_entry.id   AF-A0A9P8FY43-F1
#
_cell.length_a   1.000
_cell.length_b   1.000
_cell.length_c   1.000
_cell.angle_alpha   90.00
_cell.angle_beta   90.00
_cell.angle_gamma   90.00
#
_symmetry.space_group_name_H-M   'P 1'
#
loop_
_entity.id
_entity.type
_entity.pdbx_description
1 polymer ?
#
loop_
_entity_poly.entity_id
_entity_poly.type
_entity_poly.pdbx_seq_one_letter_code
_entity_poly.pdbx_strand_id
1 'polypeptide(L)'
;MSYTLVSFQELFASGPWNSCIGYMGRRSRRCNNRITRENLHVAEAIWDAILSGASADYVEREIGGLVSRCLCQRDHQGQKDEVVEAWKGDFGKPEKTNPFAQTQVKGPTTTARDTQFIAQLKLERDVYYQRLVDETRRCQSVESLLDDTRDALAALQAEYDGTRTKLREAKSKNSTLELQVDVMKQGMADLEKSNTHLRSELIAAESLAASLQREVVTQQRRQAQVSGELQRSQKATKLLQDNTSALESSLRDSTTSVTNSELRVADLEKRLKTSESSAKTACKQRSLLLSANTKLTSELDEAKDTIQRLERLVAAFEVDVMESNKVSMSQQQVLDHERTARYPAEKTSQTQAQGCADEDEKKGEIEVDKQKEDERLTSGQQCELM
;
A
#
# COMPACT_ATOMS: atom_id res chain seq x y z
N MET A 1 -35.20 -96.30 -5.09
CA MET A 1 -36.28 -95.80 -4.20
C MET A 1 -37.58 -95.80 -5.01
N SER A 2 -38.76 -96.00 -4.40
CA SER A 2 -40.02 -95.92 -5.16
C SER A 2 -40.35 -94.46 -5.50
N TYR A 3 -40.40 -94.15 -6.80
CA TYR A 3 -40.87 -92.87 -7.34
C TYR A 3 -42.31 -93.07 -7.82
N THR A 4 -43.24 -92.24 -7.38
CA THR A 4 -44.64 -92.30 -7.86
C THR A 4 -44.86 -91.16 -8.82
N LEU A 5 -45.12 -91.50 -10.09
CA LEU A 5 -45.39 -90.55 -11.15
C LEU A 5 -46.77 -89.88 -10.97
N VAL A 6 -46.81 -88.60 -11.31
CA VAL A 6 -48.02 -87.79 -11.48
C VAL A 6 -48.56 -88.05 -12.88
N SER A 7 -49.88 -88.27 -13.04
CA SER A 7 -50.48 -88.47 -14.36
C SER A 7 -50.39 -87.20 -15.21
N PHE A 8 -50.51 -87.32 -16.53
CA PHE A 8 -50.44 -86.16 -17.41
C PHE A 8 -51.57 -85.13 -17.13
N GLN A 9 -52.72 -85.59 -16.61
CA GLN A 9 -53.82 -84.71 -16.21
C GLN A 9 -53.56 -84.01 -14.85
N GLU A 10 -53.00 -84.72 -13.86
CA GLU A 10 -52.65 -84.13 -12.56
C GLU A 10 -51.55 -83.05 -12.67
N LEU A 11 -50.72 -83.11 -13.72
CA LEU A 11 -49.72 -82.09 -14.05
C LEU A 11 -50.34 -80.69 -14.25
N PHE A 12 -51.44 -80.61 -15.00
CA PHE A 12 -52.19 -79.37 -15.23
C PHE A 12 -52.94 -78.93 -13.98
N ALA A 13 -53.61 -79.86 -13.29
CA ALA A 13 -54.36 -79.57 -12.06
C ALA A 13 -53.48 -79.01 -10.92
N SER A 14 -52.18 -79.31 -10.94
CA SER A 14 -51.23 -78.88 -9.89
C SER A 14 -50.72 -77.44 -10.03
N GLY A 15 -50.79 -76.84 -11.23
CA GLY A 15 -50.40 -75.45 -11.50
C GLY A 15 -48.90 -75.09 -11.35
N PRO A 16 -48.45 -73.96 -11.95
CA PRO A 16 -47.02 -73.62 -12.13
C PRO A 16 -46.20 -73.47 -10.84
N TRP A 17 -46.85 -73.36 -9.69
CA TRP A 17 -46.18 -73.12 -8.41
C TRP A 17 -45.94 -74.40 -7.59
N ASN A 18 -46.63 -75.50 -7.91
CA ASN A 18 -46.59 -76.73 -7.10
C ASN A 18 -46.32 -78.02 -7.90
N SER A 19 -46.45 -78.03 -9.23
CA SER A 19 -46.22 -79.24 -10.04
C SER A 19 -44.75 -79.74 -9.95
N CYS A 20 -44.59 -81.04 -9.75
CA CYS A 20 -43.37 -81.84 -9.94
C CYS A 20 -43.83 -83.19 -10.52
N ILE A 21 -43.04 -83.81 -11.40
CA ILE A 21 -43.42 -85.02 -12.15
C ILE A 21 -43.62 -86.27 -11.26
N GLY A 22 -43.10 -86.29 -10.04
CA GLY A 22 -43.32 -87.42 -9.13
C GLY A 22 -42.87 -87.22 -7.69
N TYR A 23 -43.34 -88.12 -6.84
CA TYR A 23 -43.08 -88.11 -5.40
C TYR A 23 -42.03 -89.15 -5.02
N MET A 24 -41.10 -88.78 -4.14
CA MET A 24 -40.18 -89.74 -3.53
C MET A 24 -40.84 -90.40 -2.30
N GLY A 25 -40.92 -91.74 -2.29
CA GLY A 25 -41.47 -92.52 -1.19
C GLY A 25 -42.99 -92.44 -1.08
N ARG A 26 -43.54 -92.61 0.14
CA ARG A 26 -45.01 -92.56 0.40
C ARG A 26 -45.54 -91.11 0.37
N ARG A 27 -45.47 -90.46 -0.80
CA ARG A 27 -46.04 -89.14 -1.14
C ARG A 27 -45.58 -87.91 -0.31
N SER A 28 -44.64 -88.05 0.63
CA SER A 28 -44.32 -86.98 1.59
C SER A 28 -43.23 -85.98 1.16
N ARG A 29 -42.48 -86.24 0.06
CA ARG A 29 -41.48 -85.29 -0.47
C ARG A 29 -41.59 -85.19 -2.00
N ARG A 30 -41.91 -83.99 -2.48
CA ARG A 30 -41.84 -83.62 -3.91
C ARG A 30 -40.37 -83.46 -4.32
N CYS A 31 -40.05 -83.75 -5.58
CA CYS A 31 -38.81 -83.26 -6.16
C CYS A 31 -38.82 -81.72 -6.10
N ASN A 32 -37.71 -81.09 -5.69
CA ASN A 32 -37.65 -79.61 -5.62
C ASN A 32 -37.41 -78.97 -7.01
N ASN A 33 -37.71 -79.70 -8.08
CA ASN A 33 -37.60 -79.25 -9.47
C ASN A 33 -38.94 -78.61 -9.85
N ARG A 34 -38.98 -77.28 -9.91
CA ARG A 34 -40.19 -76.54 -10.27
C ARG A 34 -40.43 -76.64 -11.77
N ILE A 35 -41.65 -77.03 -12.13
CA ILE A 35 -42.11 -77.01 -13.53
C ILE A 35 -42.39 -75.56 -13.89
N THR A 36 -41.63 -75.00 -14.83
CA THR A 36 -41.77 -73.59 -15.24
C THR A 36 -43.04 -73.38 -16.07
N ARG A 37 -43.44 -72.12 -16.24
CA ARG A 37 -44.62 -71.77 -17.04
C ARG A 37 -44.46 -72.20 -18.51
N GLU A 38 -43.24 -72.13 -19.03
CA GLU A 38 -42.88 -72.55 -20.38
C GLU A 38 -43.05 -74.08 -20.55
N ASN A 39 -42.70 -74.87 -19.52
CA ASN A 39 -42.94 -76.32 -19.54
C ASN A 39 -44.44 -76.66 -19.52
N LEU A 40 -45.28 -75.88 -18.83
CA LEU A 40 -46.74 -76.05 -18.89
C LEU A 40 -47.31 -75.69 -20.27
N HIS A 41 -46.87 -74.59 -20.88
CA HIS A 41 -47.30 -74.24 -22.24
C HIS A 41 -46.88 -75.29 -23.29
N VAL A 42 -45.74 -75.97 -23.10
CA VAL A 42 -45.36 -77.13 -23.92
C VAL A 42 -46.30 -78.33 -23.66
N ALA A 43 -46.69 -78.58 -22.41
CA ALA A 43 -47.66 -79.63 -22.09
C ALA A 43 -49.05 -79.35 -22.71
N GLU A 44 -49.52 -78.10 -22.65
CA GLU A 44 -50.77 -77.64 -23.30
C GLU A 44 -50.71 -77.87 -24.83
N ALA A 45 -49.63 -77.46 -25.49
CA ALA A 45 -49.45 -77.66 -26.93
C ALA A 45 -49.40 -79.15 -27.33
N ILE A 46 -48.81 -80.02 -26.49
CA ILE A 46 -48.83 -81.48 -26.70
C ILE A 46 -50.25 -82.03 -26.58
N TRP A 47 -51.01 -81.58 -25.58
CA TRP A 47 -52.40 -81.98 -25.37
C TRP A 47 -53.29 -81.58 -26.57
N ASP A 48 -53.17 -80.34 -27.04
CA ASP A 48 -53.91 -79.86 -28.22
C ASP A 48 -53.51 -80.61 -29.50
N ALA A 49 -52.24 -80.99 -29.65
CA ALA A 49 -51.78 -81.83 -30.76
C ALA A 49 -52.37 -83.25 -30.72
N ILE A 50 -52.51 -83.84 -29.53
CA ILE A 50 -53.19 -85.14 -29.34
C ILE A 50 -54.67 -85.03 -29.74
N LEU A 51 -55.37 -84.01 -29.26
CA LEU A 51 -56.78 -83.76 -29.63
C LEU A 51 -56.97 -83.49 -31.12
N SER A 52 -55.97 -82.89 -31.76
CA SER A 52 -55.93 -82.63 -33.21
C SER A 52 -55.56 -83.87 -34.05
N GLY A 53 -55.30 -85.02 -33.43
CA GLY A 53 -54.97 -86.26 -34.13
C GLY A 53 -53.54 -86.31 -34.70
N ALA A 54 -52.59 -85.63 -34.07
CA ALA A 54 -51.17 -85.71 -34.44
C ALA A 54 -50.63 -87.16 -34.38
N SER A 55 -49.58 -87.45 -35.15
CA SER A 55 -49.01 -88.80 -35.19
C SER A 55 -48.39 -89.21 -33.85
N ALA A 56 -48.50 -90.50 -33.52
CA ALA A 56 -47.93 -91.06 -32.29
C ALA A 56 -46.44 -90.72 -32.15
N ASP A 57 -45.66 -90.86 -33.22
CA ASP A 57 -44.22 -90.54 -33.27
C ASP A 57 -43.89 -89.07 -32.97
N TYR A 58 -44.83 -88.14 -33.24
CA TYR A 58 -44.68 -86.73 -32.90
C TYR A 58 -44.99 -86.50 -31.42
N VAL A 59 -46.14 -87.00 -30.97
CA VAL A 59 -46.59 -86.90 -29.56
C VAL A 59 -45.56 -87.51 -28.62
N GLU A 60 -45.04 -88.70 -28.94
CA GLU A 60 -44.00 -89.39 -28.17
C GLU A 60 -42.71 -88.56 -28.06
N ARG A 61 -42.28 -87.94 -29.17
CA ARG A 61 -41.06 -87.12 -29.21
C ARG A 61 -41.20 -85.87 -28.34
N GLU A 62 -42.33 -85.17 -28.44
CA GLU A 62 -42.57 -83.96 -27.66
C GLU A 62 -42.80 -84.28 -26.17
N ILE A 63 -43.50 -85.38 -25.84
CA ILE A 63 -43.58 -85.91 -24.46
C ILE A 63 -42.17 -86.21 -23.92
N GLY A 64 -41.34 -86.92 -24.68
CA GLY A 64 -39.96 -87.21 -24.30
C GLY A 64 -39.11 -85.94 -24.12
N GLY A 65 -39.36 -84.90 -24.93
CA GLY A 65 -38.76 -83.57 -24.81
C GLY A 65 -39.19 -82.84 -23.53
N LEU A 66 -40.49 -82.82 -23.25
CA LEU A 66 -41.08 -82.24 -22.05
C LEU A 66 -40.54 -82.93 -20.78
N VAL A 67 -40.63 -84.26 -20.70
CA VAL A 67 -40.10 -85.06 -19.58
C VAL A 67 -38.63 -84.73 -19.30
N SER A 68 -37.80 -84.61 -20.34
CA SER A 68 -36.37 -84.28 -20.20
C SER A 68 -36.12 -82.92 -19.53
N ARG A 69 -36.93 -81.90 -19.82
CA ARG A 69 -36.84 -80.54 -19.25
C ARG A 69 -37.31 -80.45 -17.80
N CYS A 70 -37.98 -81.50 -17.32
CA CYS A 70 -38.96 -81.40 -16.26
C CYS A 70 -38.67 -82.43 -15.12
N LEU A 71 -37.93 -83.49 -15.44
CA LEU A 71 -37.17 -84.30 -14.48
C LEU A 71 -35.93 -83.55 -13.95
N CYS A 72 -35.62 -83.75 -12.67
CA CYS A 72 -34.44 -83.15 -12.06
C CYS A 72 -33.14 -83.72 -12.66
N GLN A 73 -32.26 -82.85 -13.15
CA GLN A 73 -31.00 -83.22 -13.83
C GLN A 73 -30.05 -84.10 -13.01
N ARG A 74 -30.12 -84.07 -11.67
CA ARG A 74 -29.18 -84.80 -10.79
C ARG A 74 -29.57 -86.25 -10.54
N ASP A 75 -30.83 -86.50 -10.18
CA ASP A 75 -31.21 -87.76 -9.52
C ASP A 75 -32.26 -88.60 -10.30
N HIS A 76 -32.94 -88.03 -11.30
CA HIS A 76 -34.13 -88.67 -11.90
C HIS A 76 -34.10 -88.78 -13.44
N GLN A 77 -33.05 -88.32 -14.13
CA GLN A 77 -32.96 -88.41 -15.60
C GLN A 77 -32.98 -89.85 -16.12
N GLY A 78 -32.48 -90.82 -15.34
CA GLY A 78 -32.54 -92.25 -15.66
C GLY A 78 -33.95 -92.88 -15.63
N GLN A 79 -34.98 -92.12 -15.24
CA GLN A 79 -36.39 -92.57 -15.25
C GLN A 79 -37.18 -92.01 -16.43
N LYS A 80 -36.53 -91.28 -17.34
CA LYS A 80 -37.17 -90.63 -18.50
C LYS A 80 -38.10 -91.58 -19.25
N ASP A 81 -37.60 -92.76 -19.63
CA ASP A 81 -38.35 -93.68 -20.48
C ASP A 81 -39.53 -94.30 -19.72
N GLU A 82 -39.40 -94.55 -18.41
CA GLU A 82 -40.49 -94.99 -17.53
C GLU A 82 -41.61 -93.93 -17.42
N VAL A 83 -41.25 -92.65 -17.36
CA VAL A 83 -42.24 -91.54 -17.37
C VAL A 83 -42.94 -91.41 -18.72
N VAL A 84 -42.18 -91.53 -19.82
CA VAL A 84 -42.72 -91.46 -21.18
C VAL A 84 -43.71 -92.61 -21.41
N GLU A 85 -43.39 -93.84 -21.03
CA GLU A 85 -44.31 -94.99 -21.14
C GLU A 85 -45.55 -94.84 -20.23
N ALA A 86 -45.38 -94.35 -18.99
CA ALA A 86 -46.51 -94.09 -18.11
C ALA A 86 -47.48 -93.06 -18.69
N TRP A 87 -46.97 -91.94 -19.21
CA TRP A 87 -47.80 -90.91 -19.84
C TRP A 87 -48.39 -91.37 -21.17
N LYS A 88 -47.70 -92.17 -21.99
CA LYS A 88 -48.31 -92.87 -23.15
C LYS A 88 -49.51 -93.72 -22.73
N GLY A 89 -49.42 -94.39 -21.58
CA GLY A 89 -50.49 -95.17 -20.98
C GLY A 89 -51.77 -94.35 -20.72
N ASP A 90 -51.62 -93.12 -20.21
CA ASP A 90 -52.74 -92.18 -19.98
C ASP A 90 -53.50 -91.81 -21.27
N PHE A 91 -52.89 -92.01 -22.45
CA PHE A 91 -53.48 -91.70 -23.77
C PHE A 91 -53.92 -92.93 -24.59
N GLY A 92 -53.63 -94.15 -24.13
CA GLY A 92 -54.03 -95.40 -24.78
C GLY A 92 -55.35 -95.94 -24.23
N LYS A 93 -56.44 -96.12 -24.98
CA LYS A 93 -56.61 -96.19 -26.44
C LYS A 93 -57.85 -95.36 -26.83
N PRO A 94 -57.92 -94.79 -28.06
CA PRO A 94 -59.19 -94.29 -28.57
C PRO A 94 -60.17 -95.45 -28.74
N GLU A 95 -61.11 -95.56 -27.82
CA GLU A 95 -62.22 -96.52 -27.89
C GLU A 95 -63.09 -96.13 -29.10
N LYS A 96 -62.97 -96.88 -30.20
CA LYS A 96 -63.64 -96.59 -31.47
C LYS A 96 -65.14 -96.92 -31.42
N THR A 97 -65.88 -96.33 -30.50
CA THR A 97 -67.35 -96.31 -30.54
C THR A 97 -67.80 -95.28 -31.57
N ASN A 98 -67.99 -95.73 -32.80
CA ASN A 98 -68.68 -95.00 -33.86
C ASN A 98 -70.20 -95.30 -33.77
N PRO A 99 -71.06 -94.38 -33.31
CA PRO A 99 -72.46 -94.68 -33.02
C PRO A 99 -73.42 -94.10 -34.06
N PHE A 100 -73.07 -94.07 -35.36
CA PHE A 100 -74.00 -93.70 -36.43
C PHE A 100 -73.95 -94.65 -37.63
N ALA A 101 -74.41 -95.89 -37.40
CA ALA A 101 -74.87 -96.76 -38.48
C ALA A 101 -76.26 -96.29 -38.96
N GLN A 102 -76.33 -95.59 -40.10
CA GLN A 102 -77.60 -95.23 -40.73
C GLN A 102 -78.30 -96.46 -41.31
N THR A 103 -79.22 -97.04 -40.53
CA THR A 103 -80.15 -98.06 -41.02
C THR A 103 -81.25 -97.41 -41.86
N GLN A 104 -81.29 -97.73 -43.16
CA GLN A 104 -82.48 -97.44 -43.98
C GLN A 104 -83.65 -98.31 -43.51
N VAL A 105 -84.70 -97.69 -42.98
CA VAL A 105 -85.95 -98.38 -42.64
C VAL A 105 -87.07 -97.87 -43.56
N LYS A 106 -87.63 -98.78 -44.37
CA LYS A 106 -88.87 -98.53 -45.12
C LYS A 106 -90.02 -98.34 -44.12
N GLY A 107 -90.80 -97.27 -44.28
CA GLY A 107 -91.81 -96.89 -43.30
C GLY A 107 -93.08 -97.77 -43.29
N PRO A 108 -93.88 -97.69 -42.22
CA PRO A 108 -95.28 -98.12 -42.20
C PRO A 108 -96.25 -96.92 -42.20
N THR A 109 -97.52 -97.21 -42.49
CA THR A 109 -98.63 -96.25 -42.52
C THR A 109 -98.92 -95.68 -41.11
N THR A 110 -98.91 -94.36 -40.96
CA THR A 110 -99.13 -93.65 -39.68
C THR A 110 -100.54 -93.85 -39.12
N THR A 111 -100.65 -94.09 -37.81
CA THR A 111 -101.92 -94.03 -37.08
C THR A 111 -102.09 -92.67 -36.40
N ALA A 112 -103.33 -92.27 -36.10
CA ALA A 112 -103.64 -90.93 -35.59
C ALA A 112 -102.91 -90.55 -34.27
N ARG A 113 -102.57 -91.54 -33.44
CA ARG A 113 -101.82 -91.35 -32.19
C ARG A 113 -100.35 -90.98 -32.45
N ASP A 114 -99.75 -91.56 -33.48
CA ASP A 114 -98.39 -91.23 -33.92
C ASP A 114 -98.34 -89.79 -34.44
N THR A 115 -99.38 -89.37 -35.18
CA THR A 115 -99.51 -87.98 -35.67
C THR A 115 -99.53 -86.96 -34.53
N GLN A 116 -100.20 -87.27 -33.41
CA GLN A 116 -100.25 -86.39 -32.24
C GLN A 116 -98.90 -86.33 -31.52
N PHE A 117 -98.22 -87.46 -31.33
CA PHE A 117 -96.88 -87.51 -30.73
C PHE A 117 -95.84 -86.78 -31.59
N ILE A 118 -95.88 -86.96 -32.91
CA ILE A 118 -95.05 -86.23 -33.88
C ILE A 118 -95.35 -84.72 -33.83
N ALA A 119 -96.60 -84.30 -33.63
CA ALA A 119 -96.94 -82.88 -33.48
C ALA A 119 -96.38 -82.28 -32.18
N GLN A 120 -96.46 -83.00 -31.06
CA GLN A 120 -95.85 -82.58 -29.79
C GLN A 120 -94.32 -82.48 -29.90
N LEU A 121 -93.66 -83.50 -30.47
CA LEU A 121 -92.21 -83.46 -30.69
C LEU A 121 -91.77 -82.32 -31.61
N LYS A 122 -92.57 -81.96 -32.63
CA LYS A 122 -92.32 -80.77 -33.45
C LYS A 122 -92.41 -79.49 -32.62
N LEU A 123 -93.45 -79.33 -31.79
CA LEU A 123 -93.60 -78.17 -30.92
C LEU A 123 -92.45 -78.05 -29.91
N GLU A 124 -92.08 -79.13 -29.23
CA GLU A 124 -90.95 -79.17 -28.29
C GLU A 124 -89.63 -78.84 -28.99
N ARG A 125 -89.40 -79.41 -30.18
CA ARG A 125 -88.25 -79.09 -31.03
C ARG A 125 -88.22 -77.62 -31.43
N ASP A 126 -89.35 -77.03 -31.81
CA ASP A 126 -89.43 -75.64 -32.27
C ASP A 126 -89.21 -74.66 -31.09
N VAL A 127 -89.74 -74.98 -29.89
CA VAL A 127 -89.42 -74.26 -28.64
C VAL A 127 -87.93 -74.39 -28.28
N TYR A 128 -87.33 -75.57 -28.47
CA TYR A 128 -85.91 -75.78 -28.22
C TYR A 128 -85.03 -74.99 -29.19
N TYR A 129 -85.37 -74.98 -30.49
CA TYR A 129 -84.68 -74.15 -31.48
C TYR A 129 -84.81 -72.66 -31.17
N GLN A 130 -86.00 -72.18 -30.79
CA GLN A 130 -86.17 -70.77 -30.41
C GLN A 130 -85.29 -70.41 -29.20
N ARG A 131 -85.28 -71.24 -28.15
CA ARG A 131 -84.40 -71.04 -26.99
C ARG A 131 -82.91 -71.07 -27.38
N LEU A 132 -82.50 -71.96 -28.28
CA LEU A 132 -81.12 -72.04 -28.75
C LEU A 132 -80.72 -70.78 -29.55
N VAL A 133 -81.62 -70.24 -30.36
CA VAL A 133 -81.41 -68.97 -31.10
C VAL A 133 -81.32 -67.79 -30.13
N ASP A 134 -82.24 -67.71 -29.16
CA ASP A 134 -82.24 -66.64 -28.15
C ASP A 134 -80.98 -66.68 -27.29
N GLU A 135 -80.53 -67.87 -26.86
CA GLU A 135 -79.29 -68.01 -26.09
C GLU A 135 -78.05 -67.72 -26.94
N THR A 136 -78.02 -68.13 -28.21
CA THR A 136 -76.94 -67.75 -29.15
C THR A 136 -76.84 -66.23 -29.28
N ARG A 137 -77.98 -65.53 -29.39
CA ARG A 137 -78.01 -64.07 -29.43
C ARG A 137 -77.57 -63.42 -28.10
N ARG A 138 -77.86 -64.05 -26.96
CA ARG A 138 -77.35 -63.62 -25.64
C ARG A 138 -75.84 -63.80 -25.55
N CYS A 139 -75.30 -64.93 -25.99
CA CYS A 139 -73.85 -65.15 -26.07
C CYS A 139 -73.16 -64.10 -26.93
N GLN A 140 -73.65 -63.84 -28.15
CA GLN A 140 -73.12 -62.80 -29.04
C GLN A 140 -73.16 -61.40 -28.41
N SER A 141 -74.22 -61.07 -27.66
CA SER A 141 -74.29 -59.79 -26.93
C SER A 141 -73.30 -59.72 -25.76
N VAL A 142 -72.99 -60.84 -25.10
CA VAL A 142 -72.00 -60.90 -24.02
C VAL A 142 -70.58 -60.85 -24.60
N GLU A 143 -70.33 -61.50 -25.73
CA GLU A 143 -69.06 -61.42 -26.48
C GLU A 143 -68.76 -59.98 -26.89
N SER A 144 -69.72 -59.27 -27.48
CA SER A 144 -69.58 -57.84 -27.80
C SER A 144 -69.23 -56.98 -26.58
N LEU A 145 -69.89 -57.20 -25.43
CA LEU A 145 -69.59 -56.48 -24.19
C LEU A 145 -68.22 -56.85 -23.60
N LEU A 146 -67.76 -58.08 -23.79
CA LEU A 146 -66.42 -58.51 -23.40
C LEU A 146 -65.34 -57.85 -24.27
N ASP A 147 -65.60 -57.65 -25.55
CA ASP A 147 -64.68 -56.92 -26.44
C ASP A 147 -64.69 -55.41 -26.14
N ASP A 148 -65.86 -54.78 -25.97
CA ASP A 148 -65.95 -53.37 -25.53
C ASP A 148 -65.18 -53.11 -24.22
N THR A 149 -65.28 -54.05 -23.26
CA THR A 149 -64.56 -53.92 -21.97
C THR A 149 -63.08 -54.24 -22.06
N ARG A 150 -62.64 -55.11 -22.98
CA ARG A 150 -61.20 -55.30 -23.30
C ARG A 150 -60.60 -54.04 -23.90
N ASP A 151 -61.29 -53.41 -24.85
CA ASP A 151 -60.84 -52.18 -25.49
C ASP A 151 -60.79 -51.01 -24.50
N ALA A 152 -61.80 -50.87 -23.63
CA ALA A 152 -61.78 -49.89 -22.55
C ALA A 152 -60.64 -50.13 -21.55
N LEU A 153 -60.34 -51.39 -21.19
CA LEU A 153 -59.22 -51.75 -20.33
C LEU A 153 -57.87 -51.40 -20.99
N ALA A 154 -57.71 -51.71 -22.28
CA ALA A 154 -56.51 -51.41 -23.05
C ALA A 154 -56.27 -49.89 -23.16
N ALA A 155 -57.33 -49.11 -23.40
CA ALA A 155 -57.27 -47.65 -23.44
C ALA A 155 -56.86 -47.06 -22.07
N LEU A 156 -57.48 -47.52 -20.98
CA LEU A 156 -57.14 -47.07 -19.63
C LEU A 156 -55.70 -47.46 -19.23
N GLN A 157 -55.22 -48.63 -19.65
CA GLN A 157 -53.85 -49.06 -19.41
C GLN A 157 -52.85 -48.17 -20.17
N ALA A 158 -53.15 -47.80 -21.42
CA ALA A 158 -52.33 -46.85 -22.18
C ALA A 158 -52.29 -45.45 -21.54
N GLU A 159 -53.42 -44.96 -21.01
CA GLU A 159 -53.46 -43.71 -20.22
C GLU A 159 -52.65 -43.81 -18.92
N TYR A 160 -52.74 -44.93 -18.20
CA TYR A 160 -51.96 -45.17 -16.99
C TYR A 160 -50.46 -45.15 -17.28
N ASP A 161 -49.99 -45.87 -18.30
CA ASP A 161 -48.57 -45.87 -18.64
C ASP A 161 -48.11 -44.49 -19.18
N GLY A 162 -48.97 -43.77 -19.92
CA GLY A 162 -48.70 -42.40 -20.39
C GLY A 162 -48.68 -41.33 -19.28
N THR A 163 -49.45 -41.49 -18.21
CA THR A 163 -49.36 -40.61 -17.02
C THR A 163 -48.15 -40.98 -16.16
N ARG A 164 -47.82 -42.28 -16.08
CA ARG A 164 -46.65 -42.81 -15.36
C ARG A 164 -45.31 -42.38 -15.99
N THR A 165 -45.21 -42.28 -17.32
CA THR A 165 -44.02 -41.71 -17.99
C THR A 165 -43.87 -40.22 -17.70
N LYS A 166 -44.94 -39.43 -17.89
CA LYS A 166 -44.97 -37.99 -17.54
C LYS A 166 -44.55 -37.73 -16.08
N LEU A 167 -44.98 -38.57 -15.13
CA LEU A 167 -44.57 -38.46 -13.73
C LEU A 167 -43.06 -38.74 -13.52
N ARG A 168 -42.48 -39.71 -14.24
CA ARG A 168 -41.02 -39.96 -14.19
C ARG A 168 -40.23 -38.77 -14.74
N GLU A 169 -40.67 -38.21 -15.86
CA GLU A 169 -40.06 -37.02 -16.46
C GLU A 169 -40.15 -35.80 -15.53
N ALA A 170 -41.31 -35.56 -14.92
CA ALA A 170 -41.51 -34.48 -13.98
C ALA A 170 -40.59 -34.62 -12.74
N LYS A 171 -40.43 -35.84 -12.21
CA LYS A 171 -39.49 -36.11 -11.11
C LYS A 171 -38.04 -35.85 -11.51
N SER A 172 -37.62 -36.30 -12.70
CA SER A 172 -36.27 -36.05 -13.22
C SER A 172 -35.98 -34.55 -13.41
N LYS A 173 -36.94 -33.80 -13.98
CA LYS A 173 -36.87 -32.34 -14.10
C LYS A 173 -36.80 -31.66 -12.73
N ASN A 174 -37.60 -32.10 -11.76
CA ASN A 174 -37.57 -31.55 -10.40
C ASN A 174 -36.20 -31.74 -9.73
N SER A 175 -35.63 -32.95 -9.76
CA SER A 175 -34.29 -33.18 -9.21
C SER A 175 -33.19 -32.40 -9.94
N THR A 176 -33.37 -32.10 -11.23
CA THR A 176 -32.45 -31.23 -11.98
C THR A 176 -32.55 -29.77 -11.50
N LEU A 177 -33.77 -29.28 -11.25
CA LEU A 177 -34.01 -27.92 -10.73
C LEU A 177 -33.54 -27.77 -9.27
N GLU A 178 -33.71 -28.78 -8.43
CA GLU A 178 -33.18 -28.82 -7.06
C GLU A 178 -31.66 -28.65 -7.06
N LEU A 179 -30.95 -29.41 -7.89
CA LEU A 179 -29.49 -29.28 -8.06
C LEU A 179 -29.07 -27.88 -8.57
N GLN A 180 -29.82 -27.31 -9.52
CA GLN A 180 -29.55 -25.94 -10.01
C GLN A 180 -29.74 -24.88 -8.92
N VAL A 181 -30.80 -25.01 -8.11
CA VAL A 181 -31.07 -24.12 -6.98
C VAL A 181 -29.95 -24.21 -5.93
N ASP A 182 -29.45 -25.40 -5.62
CA ASP A 182 -28.36 -25.56 -4.66
C ASP A 182 -27.01 -25.04 -5.18
N VAL A 183 -26.71 -25.21 -6.48
CA VAL A 183 -25.55 -24.56 -7.14
C VAL A 183 -25.68 -23.03 -7.08
N MET A 184 -26.87 -22.48 -7.32
CA MET A 184 -27.11 -21.03 -7.23
C MET A 184 -26.94 -20.51 -5.79
N LYS A 185 -27.46 -21.22 -4.78
CA LYS A 185 -27.25 -20.87 -3.35
C LYS A 185 -25.77 -20.86 -2.99
N GLN A 186 -25.01 -21.88 -3.41
CA GLN A 186 -23.58 -21.96 -3.16
C GLN A 186 -22.84 -20.78 -3.82
N GLY A 187 -23.16 -20.48 -5.09
CA GLY A 187 -22.61 -19.33 -5.81
C GLY A 187 -22.92 -17.99 -5.13
N MET A 188 -24.13 -17.81 -4.60
CA MET A 188 -24.49 -16.63 -3.81
C MET A 188 -23.67 -16.51 -2.52
N ALA A 189 -23.50 -17.61 -1.77
CA ALA A 189 -22.72 -17.62 -0.54
C ALA A 189 -21.23 -17.32 -0.78
N ASP A 190 -20.67 -17.79 -1.89
CA ASP A 190 -19.26 -17.51 -2.24
C ASP A 190 -19.07 -16.08 -2.79
N LEU A 191 -20.06 -15.53 -3.50
CA LEU A 191 -20.10 -14.10 -3.85
C LEU A 191 -20.20 -13.19 -2.61
N GLU A 192 -20.96 -13.59 -1.59
CA GLU A 192 -21.08 -12.84 -0.32
C GLU A 192 -19.76 -12.83 0.46
N LYS A 193 -19.06 -13.97 0.54
CA LYS A 193 -17.69 -14.05 1.10
C LYS A 193 -16.71 -13.17 0.34
N SER A 194 -16.75 -13.18 -1.00
CA SER A 194 -15.91 -12.33 -1.83
C SER A 194 -16.21 -10.84 -1.61
N ASN A 195 -17.49 -10.46 -1.53
CA ASN A 195 -17.90 -9.08 -1.29
C ASN A 195 -17.47 -8.56 0.10
N THR A 196 -17.61 -9.37 1.15
CA THR A 196 -17.17 -9.03 2.51
C THR A 196 -15.64 -8.93 2.62
N HIS A 197 -14.89 -9.77 1.92
CA HIS A 197 -13.44 -9.65 1.81
C HIS A 197 -13.01 -8.35 1.10
N LEU A 198 -13.54 -8.07 -0.09
CA LEU A 198 -13.23 -6.86 -0.86
C LEU A 198 -13.59 -5.57 -0.11
N ARG A 199 -14.69 -5.55 0.64
CA ARG A 199 -15.05 -4.43 1.54
C ARG A 199 -14.00 -4.22 2.63
N SER A 200 -13.44 -5.30 3.17
CA SER A 200 -12.40 -5.23 4.20
C SER A 200 -11.07 -4.70 3.64
N GLU A 201 -10.71 -5.11 2.42
CA GLU A 201 -9.54 -4.57 1.71
C GLU A 201 -9.69 -3.09 1.37
N LEU A 202 -10.89 -2.66 0.93
CA LEU A 202 -11.19 -1.26 0.66
C LEU A 202 -11.00 -0.38 1.91
N ILE A 203 -11.56 -0.79 3.06
CA ILE A 203 -11.39 -0.06 4.34
C ILE A 203 -9.90 0.01 4.74
N ALA A 204 -9.13 -1.06 4.53
CA ALA A 204 -7.70 -1.06 4.81
C ALA A 204 -6.92 -0.09 3.89
N ALA A 205 -7.26 -0.05 2.59
CA ALA A 205 -6.67 0.87 1.63
C ALA A 205 -7.01 2.34 1.92
N GLU A 206 -8.27 2.64 2.27
CA GLU A 206 -8.72 3.97 2.70
C GLU A 206 -7.97 4.45 3.96
N SER A 207 -7.82 3.57 4.96
CA SER A 207 -7.05 3.85 6.17
C SER A 207 -5.57 4.13 5.87
N LEU A 208 -4.95 3.36 4.96
CA LEU A 208 -3.57 3.59 4.52
C LEU A 208 -3.43 4.94 3.80
N ALA A 209 -4.36 5.27 2.89
CA ALA A 209 -4.37 6.55 2.19
C ALA A 209 -4.50 7.74 3.16
N ALA A 210 -5.40 7.65 4.14
CA ALA A 210 -5.55 8.66 5.19
C ALA A 210 -4.32 8.78 6.12
N SER A 211 -3.55 7.70 6.28
CA SER A 211 -2.25 7.74 6.97
C SER A 211 -1.18 8.45 6.14
N LEU A 212 -1.04 8.10 4.87
CA LEU A 212 -0.07 8.72 3.95
C LEU A 212 -0.34 10.21 3.75
N GLN A 213 -1.62 10.62 3.64
CA GLN A 213 -1.99 12.03 3.52
C GLN A 213 -1.55 12.85 4.74
N ARG A 214 -1.65 12.31 5.96
CA ARG A 214 -1.18 12.96 7.19
C ARG A 214 0.34 13.08 7.25
N GLU A 215 1.07 12.08 6.76
CA GLU A 215 2.53 12.15 6.67
C GLU A 215 2.98 13.19 5.64
N VAL A 216 2.34 13.27 4.47
CA VAL A 216 2.63 14.31 3.45
C VAL A 216 2.45 15.72 4.03
N VAL A 217 1.34 16.00 4.74
CA VAL A 217 1.12 17.30 5.40
C VAL A 217 2.19 17.58 6.47
N THR A 218 2.61 16.55 7.20
CA THR A 218 3.68 16.66 8.22
C THR A 218 5.03 16.98 7.58
N GLN A 219 5.37 16.33 6.46
CA GLN A 219 6.59 16.60 5.69
C GLN A 219 6.59 17.99 5.07
N GLN A 220 5.47 18.45 4.50
CA GLN A 220 5.31 19.82 3.99
C GLN A 220 5.53 20.86 5.10
N ARG A 221 4.99 20.65 6.30
CA ARG A 221 5.25 21.53 7.47
C ARG A 221 6.73 21.56 7.84
N ARG A 222 7.39 20.40 7.91
CA ARG A 222 8.84 20.31 8.19
C ARG A 222 9.67 21.03 7.12
N GLN A 223 9.34 20.86 5.85
CA GLN A 223 10.01 21.52 4.72
C GLN A 223 9.87 23.05 4.81
N ALA A 224 8.68 23.56 5.11
CA ALA A 224 8.45 24.99 5.31
C ALA A 224 9.25 25.54 6.50
N GLN A 225 9.33 24.81 7.62
CA GLN A 225 10.15 25.18 8.76
C GLN A 225 11.65 25.28 8.38
N VAL A 226 12.21 24.23 7.79
CA VAL A 226 13.63 24.17 7.39
C VAL A 226 13.96 25.26 6.37
N SER A 227 13.06 25.54 5.43
CA SER A 227 13.22 26.64 4.47
C SER A 227 13.26 28.02 5.16
N GLY A 228 12.38 28.25 6.14
CA GLY A 228 12.38 29.48 6.95
C GLY A 228 13.56 29.60 7.91
N GLU A 229 14.14 28.49 8.37
CA GLU A 229 15.40 28.46 9.12
C GLU A 229 16.60 28.79 8.22
N LEU A 230 16.67 28.19 7.03
CA LEU A 230 17.71 28.46 6.03
C LEU A 230 17.71 29.94 5.61
N GLN A 231 16.54 30.53 5.33
CA GLN A 231 16.44 31.94 4.95
C GLN A 231 16.91 32.87 6.09
N ARG A 232 16.58 32.56 7.36
CA ARG A 232 17.08 33.31 8.52
C ARG A 232 18.59 33.18 8.66
N SER A 233 19.14 31.97 8.49
CA SER A 233 20.58 31.74 8.50
C SER A 233 21.29 32.52 7.40
N GLN A 234 20.78 32.53 6.17
CA GLN A 234 21.34 33.30 5.05
C GLN A 234 21.36 34.81 5.33
N LYS A 235 20.28 35.37 5.91
CA LYS A 235 20.25 36.77 6.35
C LYS A 235 21.30 37.07 7.42
N ALA A 236 21.44 36.19 8.42
CA ALA A 236 22.44 36.33 9.47
C ALA A 236 23.88 36.24 8.93
N THR A 237 24.17 35.30 8.02
CA THR A 237 25.48 35.19 7.35
C THR A 237 25.81 36.46 6.56
N LYS A 238 24.83 37.04 5.84
CA LYS A 238 25.05 38.29 5.12
C LYS A 238 25.39 39.45 6.07
N LEU A 239 24.64 39.62 7.17
CA LEU A 239 24.94 40.64 8.17
C LEU A 239 26.33 40.48 8.79
N LEU A 240 26.76 39.23 9.04
CA LEU A 240 28.12 38.95 9.52
C LEU A 240 29.18 39.31 8.46
N GLN A 241 28.95 39.00 7.18
CA GLN A 241 29.84 39.36 6.08
C GLN A 241 29.96 40.88 5.89
N ASP A 242 28.85 41.60 5.97
CA ASP A 242 28.81 43.07 5.89
C ASP A 242 29.59 43.69 7.09
N ASN A 243 29.38 43.17 8.30
CA ASN A 243 30.12 43.59 9.51
C ASN A 243 31.63 43.30 9.43
N THR A 244 32.03 42.11 8.95
CA THR A 244 33.45 41.77 8.75
C THR A 244 34.10 42.72 7.76
N SER A 245 33.42 43.03 6.65
CA SER A 245 33.91 43.98 5.64
C SER A 245 34.11 45.40 6.20
N ALA A 246 33.21 45.85 7.09
CA ALA A 246 33.32 47.13 7.78
C ALA A 246 34.49 47.16 8.77
N LEU A 247 34.68 46.08 9.55
CA LEU A 247 35.80 45.93 10.48
C LEU A 247 37.15 45.86 9.75
N GLU A 248 37.23 45.14 8.63
CA GLU A 248 38.42 45.12 7.76
C GLU A 248 38.77 46.50 7.22
N SER A 249 37.78 47.32 6.86
CA SER A 249 38.04 48.71 6.45
C SER A 249 38.57 49.54 7.61
N SER A 250 37.90 49.52 8.77
CA SER A 250 38.32 50.26 9.96
C SER A 250 39.71 49.85 10.45
N LEU A 251 40.09 48.58 10.31
CA LEU A 251 41.43 48.08 10.61
C LEU A 251 42.48 48.65 9.65
N ARG A 252 42.19 48.74 8.34
CA ARG A 252 43.08 49.39 7.36
C ARG A 252 43.25 50.87 7.67
N ASP A 253 42.18 51.59 7.93
CA ASP A 253 42.22 53.02 8.27
C ASP A 253 43.03 53.27 9.55
N SER A 254 42.82 52.44 10.57
CA SER A 254 43.60 52.47 11.81
C SER A 254 45.08 52.18 11.58
N THR A 255 45.39 51.19 10.73
CA THR A 255 46.77 50.85 10.35
C THR A 255 47.46 52.03 9.65
N THR A 256 46.77 52.69 8.72
CA THR A 256 47.26 53.90 8.04
C THR A 256 47.45 55.08 9.00
N SER A 257 46.57 55.23 10.00
CA SER A 257 46.71 56.25 11.05
C SER A 257 47.94 56.00 11.94
N VAL A 258 48.21 54.73 12.28
CA VAL A 258 49.40 54.32 13.03
C VAL A 258 50.68 54.61 12.24
N THR A 259 50.78 54.16 10.98
CA THR A 259 52.00 54.39 10.18
C THR A 259 52.27 55.88 9.92
N ASN A 260 51.22 56.69 9.69
CA ASN A 260 51.35 58.15 9.61
C ASN A 260 51.84 58.77 10.95
N SER A 261 51.39 58.22 12.08
CA SER A 261 51.83 58.66 13.41
C SER A 261 53.30 58.29 13.67
N GLU A 262 53.73 57.08 13.30
CA GLU A 262 55.12 56.62 13.38
C GLU A 262 56.05 57.51 12.53
N LEU A 263 55.66 57.83 11.29
CA LEU A 263 56.40 58.75 10.43
C LEU A 263 56.52 60.15 11.06
N ARG A 264 55.45 60.65 11.70
CA ARG A 264 55.46 61.94 12.40
C ARG A 264 56.36 61.92 13.64
N VAL A 265 56.39 60.82 14.39
CA VAL A 265 57.32 60.64 15.52
C VAL A 265 58.77 60.64 15.02
N ALA A 266 59.08 59.92 13.94
CA ALA A 266 60.42 59.89 13.35
C ALA A 266 60.92 61.27 12.87
N ASP A 267 60.04 62.10 12.27
CA ASP A 267 60.37 63.50 11.95
C ASP A 267 60.65 64.33 13.21
N LEU A 268 59.80 64.23 14.23
CA LEU A 268 59.97 64.96 15.48
C LEU A 268 61.28 64.57 16.19
N GLU A 269 61.65 63.28 16.21
CA GLU A 269 62.95 62.84 16.74
C GLU A 269 64.14 63.42 15.96
N LYS A 270 64.04 63.47 14.62
CA LYS A 270 65.09 64.07 13.77
C LYS A 270 65.23 65.57 14.04
N ARG A 271 64.11 66.28 14.18
CA ARG A 271 64.07 67.70 14.55
C ARG A 271 64.62 67.94 15.95
N LEU A 272 64.31 67.07 16.91
CA LEU A 272 64.86 67.12 18.27
C LEU A 272 66.39 66.97 18.26
N LYS A 273 66.94 65.95 17.59
CA LYS A 273 68.40 65.74 17.42
C LYS A 273 69.08 66.96 16.75
N THR A 274 68.40 67.60 15.81
CA THR A 274 68.87 68.83 15.16
C THR A 274 68.87 70.01 16.14
N SER A 275 67.80 70.16 16.92
CA SER A 275 67.70 71.18 17.98
C SER A 275 68.77 71.00 19.07
N GLU A 276 69.01 69.77 19.54
CA GLU A 276 70.05 69.46 20.51
C GLU A 276 71.47 69.79 20.01
N SER A 277 71.77 69.49 18.75
CA SER A 277 73.09 69.80 18.17
C SER A 277 73.29 71.30 17.94
N SER A 278 72.21 72.02 17.58
CA SER A 278 72.18 73.49 17.57
C SER A 278 72.40 74.07 18.98
N ALA A 279 71.68 73.57 19.99
CA ALA A 279 71.81 74.00 21.38
C ALA A 279 73.23 73.73 21.95
N LYS A 280 73.83 72.58 21.63
CA LYS A 280 75.24 72.29 21.96
C LYS A 280 76.20 73.28 21.30
N THR A 281 75.93 73.68 20.07
CA THR A 281 76.74 74.68 19.34
C THR A 281 76.60 76.08 19.95
N ALA A 282 75.37 76.51 20.25
CA ALA A 282 75.09 77.77 20.95
C ALA A 282 75.73 77.80 22.35
N CYS A 283 75.73 76.67 23.07
CA CYS A 283 76.40 76.55 24.37
C CYS A 283 77.94 76.69 24.25
N LYS A 284 78.56 76.07 23.24
CA LYS A 284 79.99 76.29 22.93
C LYS A 284 80.29 77.75 22.59
N GLN A 285 79.48 78.38 21.74
CA GLN A 285 79.63 79.81 21.41
C GLN A 285 79.50 80.69 22.65
N ARG A 286 78.49 80.43 23.51
CA ARG A 286 78.32 81.14 24.79
C ARG A 286 79.54 80.96 25.70
N SER A 287 80.13 79.76 25.77
CA SER A 287 81.35 79.52 26.55
C SER A 287 82.56 80.28 26.01
N LEU A 288 82.73 80.36 24.69
CA LEU A 288 83.80 81.14 24.05
C LEU A 288 83.59 82.64 24.28
N LEU A 289 82.37 83.13 24.14
CA LEU A 289 82.01 84.53 24.43
C LEU A 289 82.22 84.87 25.91
N LEU A 290 81.89 83.98 26.85
CA LEU A 290 82.22 84.16 28.27
C LEU A 290 83.73 84.27 28.47
N SER A 291 84.52 83.36 27.88
CA SER A 291 85.99 83.38 27.99
C SER A 291 86.61 84.65 27.38
N ALA A 292 86.04 85.16 26.29
CA ALA A 292 86.45 86.43 25.69
C ALA A 292 86.09 87.60 26.59
N ASN A 293 84.87 87.64 27.15
CA ASN A 293 84.45 88.65 28.11
C ASN A 293 85.32 88.65 29.38
N THR A 294 85.67 87.49 29.94
CA THR A 294 86.58 87.43 31.10
C THR A 294 87.96 87.97 30.77
N LYS A 295 88.49 87.69 29.57
CA LYS A 295 89.78 88.23 29.10
C LYS A 295 89.72 89.76 28.92
N LEU A 296 88.68 90.27 28.26
CA LEU A 296 88.44 91.70 28.11
C LEU A 296 88.24 92.40 29.47
N THR A 297 87.62 91.72 30.44
CA THR A 297 87.46 92.24 31.82
C THR A 297 88.82 92.33 32.52
N SER A 298 89.67 91.30 32.42
CA SER A 298 91.03 91.37 32.98
C SER A 298 91.92 92.40 32.27
N GLU A 299 91.81 92.56 30.95
CA GLU A 299 92.52 93.60 30.19
C GLU A 299 92.03 95.00 30.57
N LEU A 300 90.72 95.16 30.83
CA LEU A 300 90.14 96.40 31.33
C LEU A 300 90.59 96.72 32.76
N ASP A 301 90.75 95.72 33.63
CA ASP A 301 91.26 95.92 34.98
C ASP A 301 92.77 96.20 34.98
N GLU A 302 93.57 95.56 34.12
CA GLU A 302 94.97 95.91 33.88
C GLU A 302 95.13 97.32 33.27
N ALA A 303 94.19 97.72 32.40
CA ALA A 303 94.09 99.10 31.90
C ALA A 303 93.76 100.10 33.02
N LYS A 304 92.88 99.76 33.97
CA LYS A 304 92.62 100.59 35.17
C LYS A 304 93.85 100.68 36.07
N ASP A 305 94.56 99.58 36.29
CA ASP A 305 95.78 99.57 37.12
C ASP A 305 96.91 100.38 36.50
N THR A 306 97.08 100.30 35.17
CA THR A 306 98.03 101.13 34.44
C THR A 306 97.62 102.60 34.41
N ILE A 307 96.33 102.92 34.28
CA ILE A 307 95.80 104.28 34.48
C ILE A 307 96.13 104.77 35.90
N GLN A 308 95.80 104.03 36.97
CA GLN A 308 96.14 104.40 38.35
C GLN A 308 97.64 104.54 38.59
N ARG A 309 98.46 103.80 37.85
CA ARG A 309 99.93 103.90 37.91
C ARG A 309 100.43 105.13 37.18
N LEU A 310 99.82 105.49 36.05
CA LEU A 310 100.06 106.75 35.35
C LEU A 310 99.56 107.94 36.16
N GLU A 311 98.39 107.88 36.80
CA GLU A 311 97.90 108.89 37.74
C GLU A 311 98.88 109.08 38.91
N ARG A 312 99.43 107.99 39.47
CA ARG A 312 100.49 108.07 40.48
C ARG A 312 101.80 108.64 39.95
N LEU A 313 102.18 108.33 38.71
CA LEU A 313 103.39 108.89 38.07
C LEU A 313 103.19 110.35 37.69
N VAL A 314 101.99 110.77 37.26
CA VAL A 314 101.63 112.16 37.01
C VAL A 314 101.60 112.92 38.32
N ALA A 315 101.00 112.40 39.39
CA ALA A 315 101.06 113.01 40.72
C ALA A 315 102.51 113.11 41.24
N ALA A 316 103.35 112.10 41.01
CA ALA A 316 104.77 112.17 41.34
C ALA A 316 105.53 113.18 40.47
N PHE A 317 105.20 113.29 39.18
CA PHE A 317 105.80 114.26 38.27
C PHE A 317 105.28 115.68 38.53
N GLU A 318 104.06 115.85 39.01
CA GLU A 318 103.52 117.11 39.53
C GLU A 318 104.22 117.51 40.83
N VAL A 319 104.58 116.55 41.69
CA VAL A 319 105.45 116.77 42.85
C VAL A 319 106.87 117.15 42.39
N ASP A 320 107.50 116.42 41.47
CA ASP A 320 108.84 116.74 40.92
C ASP A 320 108.82 118.09 40.17
N VAL A 321 107.75 118.45 39.48
CA VAL A 321 107.57 119.76 38.83
C VAL A 321 107.31 120.84 39.88
N MET A 322 106.62 120.56 40.98
CA MET A 322 106.53 121.49 42.11
C MET A 322 107.85 121.64 42.85
N GLU A 323 108.68 120.60 42.97
CA GLU A 323 110.02 120.66 43.55
C GLU A 323 111.02 121.33 42.60
N SER A 324 110.95 121.08 41.30
CA SER A 324 111.73 121.77 40.26
C SER A 324 111.30 123.24 40.13
N ASN A 325 110.01 123.56 40.25
CA ASN A 325 109.55 124.96 40.38
C ASN A 325 110.03 125.57 41.71
N LYS A 326 110.12 124.79 42.79
CA LYS A 326 110.76 125.25 44.05
C LYS A 326 112.24 125.57 43.85
N VAL A 327 112.99 124.73 43.14
CA VAL A 327 114.41 124.95 42.83
C VAL A 327 114.58 126.15 41.91
N SER A 328 113.76 126.26 40.85
CA SER A 328 113.78 127.40 39.93
C SER A 328 113.38 128.72 40.60
N MET A 329 112.33 128.73 41.42
CA MET A 329 111.94 129.86 42.28
C MET A 329 113.03 130.23 43.28
N SER A 330 113.73 129.25 43.86
CA SER A 330 114.81 129.49 44.84
C SER A 330 116.10 130.02 44.19
N GLN A 331 116.28 129.85 42.88
CA GLN A 331 117.50 130.26 42.17
C GLN A 331 117.33 131.56 41.36
N GLN A 332 116.09 132.05 41.19
CA GLN A 332 115.77 133.29 40.48
C GLN A 332 115.14 134.38 41.38
N GLN A 333 115.41 134.36 42.70
CA GLN A 333 114.90 135.34 43.68
C GLN A 333 116.01 135.95 44.58
N VAL A 334 117.12 136.38 43.97
CA VAL A 334 118.21 137.15 44.65
C VAL A 334 118.59 138.44 43.88
N LEU A 335 117.99 138.70 42.72
CA LEU A 335 118.12 139.91 41.89
C LEU A 335 116.75 140.17 41.21
N ASP A 336 115.66 140.38 41.96
CA ASP A 336 115.33 141.60 42.71
C ASP A 336 115.06 142.82 41.81
N HIS A 337 113.95 143.52 42.08
CA HIS A 337 113.42 144.74 41.43
C HIS A 337 112.65 144.66 40.08
N GLU A 338 111.51 145.37 40.10
CA GLU A 338 110.71 145.97 39.01
C GLU A 338 109.59 145.21 38.24
N ARG A 339 108.43 145.90 38.18
CA ARG A 339 107.22 145.73 37.33
C ARG A 339 106.20 144.65 37.67
N THR A 340 105.38 144.99 38.66
CA THR A 340 104.06 144.41 38.92
C THR A 340 102.95 144.99 38.02
N ALA A 341 101.96 144.14 37.69
CA ALA A 341 100.58 144.47 37.29
C ALA A 341 100.35 145.06 35.87
N ARG A 342 99.19 144.84 35.21
CA ARG A 342 97.88 144.41 35.73
C ARG A 342 96.97 143.78 34.64
N TYR A 343 96.42 142.58 34.87
CA TYR A 343 95.15 142.06 34.29
C TYR A 343 94.72 140.77 35.04
N PRO A 344 93.47 140.67 35.56
CA PRO A 344 92.94 139.39 36.05
C PRO A 344 91.43 139.11 35.81
N ALA A 345 91.06 137.83 36.00
CA ALA A 345 89.70 137.28 36.26
C ALA A 345 88.71 137.23 35.06
N GLU A 346 87.69 136.35 34.98
CA GLU A 346 87.00 135.41 35.92
C GLU A 346 86.81 134.00 35.27
N LYS A 347 86.79 132.84 35.96
CA LYS A 347 85.68 132.15 36.71
C LYS A 347 84.32 132.21 35.97
N THR A 348 83.52 131.15 35.75
CA THR A 348 82.86 130.12 36.62
C THR A 348 82.16 129.04 35.73
N SER A 349 81.57 127.89 36.12
CA SER A 349 81.65 126.97 37.29
C SER A 349 80.66 125.78 37.11
N GLN A 350 80.99 124.57 37.62
CA GLN A 350 80.05 123.56 38.20
C GLN A 350 78.94 122.90 37.31
N THR A 351 78.15 121.89 37.71
CA THR A 351 78.34 120.57 38.39
C THR A 351 77.02 119.74 38.25
N GLN A 352 77.08 118.40 38.19
CA GLN A 352 76.05 117.38 38.62
C GLN A 352 74.59 117.30 38.05
N ALA A 353 74.30 116.08 37.56
CA ALA A 353 73.25 115.13 38.02
C ALA A 353 71.77 115.20 37.54
N GLN A 354 71.07 114.09 37.85
CA GLN A 354 69.67 113.67 37.56
C GLN A 354 69.39 113.20 36.10
N GLY A 355 68.52 112.21 35.83
CA GLY A 355 67.81 111.25 36.71
C GLY A 355 66.33 111.00 36.35
N CYS A 356 65.87 109.73 36.42
CA CYS A 356 64.47 109.23 36.29
C CYS A 356 63.87 109.17 34.85
N ALA A 357 63.30 108.02 34.42
CA ALA A 357 61.85 107.68 34.36
C ALA A 357 61.25 107.95 32.94
N ASP A 358 60.20 107.31 32.40
CA ASP A 358 59.36 106.15 32.78
C ASP A 358 58.62 105.59 31.52
N GLU A 359 58.00 104.39 31.66
CA GLU A 359 56.77 103.83 31.03
C GLU A 359 56.41 103.87 29.50
N ASP A 360 55.68 102.81 29.09
CA ASP A 360 54.51 102.75 28.15
C ASP A 360 54.63 103.19 26.65
N GLU A 361 53.78 102.79 25.68
CA GLU A 361 52.75 101.72 25.55
C GLU A 361 52.46 101.46 24.03
N LYS A 362 51.81 100.33 23.71
CA LYS A 362 50.80 100.13 22.61
C LYS A 362 51.13 100.20 21.08
N LYS A 363 50.55 99.17 20.42
CA LYS A 363 49.67 99.15 19.19
C LYS A 363 50.24 98.91 17.77
N GLY A 364 49.39 98.26 16.95
CA GLY A 364 49.53 98.00 15.51
C GLY A 364 49.64 96.49 15.19
N GLU A 365 48.55 95.70 15.28
CA GLU A 365 47.60 95.40 14.18
C GLU A 365 48.21 94.72 12.94
N ILE A 366 47.76 93.50 12.65
CA ILE A 366 47.38 93.03 11.30
C ILE A 366 46.20 92.06 11.45
N GLU A 367 45.27 92.18 10.52
CA GLU A 367 43.94 91.59 10.42
C GLU A 367 43.94 90.27 9.62
N VAL A 368 42.86 89.48 9.67
CA VAL A 368 42.17 88.82 8.51
C VAL A 368 41.29 87.62 8.94
N ASP A 369 40.00 87.75 8.60
CA ASP A 369 38.94 86.77 8.29
C ASP A 369 38.85 85.39 9.01
N LYS A 370 37.76 85.12 9.75
CA LYS A 370 36.39 84.73 9.29
C LYS A 370 36.32 83.35 8.59
N GLN A 371 35.58 82.40 9.18
CA GLN A 371 34.22 81.99 8.74
C GLN A 371 33.74 80.70 9.45
N LYS A 372 32.45 80.69 9.85
CA LYS A 372 31.48 79.55 9.80
C LYS A 372 31.81 78.26 10.60
N GLU A 373 30.86 77.43 11.04
CA GLU A 373 29.38 77.47 11.06
C GLU A 373 28.88 76.54 12.19
N ASP A 374 27.69 76.82 12.71
CA ASP A 374 26.57 75.92 13.07
C ASP A 374 26.86 74.54 13.75
N GLU A 375 26.41 74.27 14.98
CA GLU A 375 25.02 73.98 15.44
C GLU A 375 24.63 72.48 15.42
N ARG A 376 23.98 72.04 16.53
CA ARG A 376 22.99 70.95 16.68
C ARG A 376 23.45 69.47 16.79
N LEU A 377 23.07 68.78 17.89
CA LEU A 377 21.92 67.84 18.10
C LEU A 377 22.08 66.52 17.29
N THR A 378 21.70 65.30 17.70
CA THR A 378 20.93 64.66 18.81
C THR A 378 21.23 63.14 18.69
N SER A 379 21.26 62.23 19.69
CA SER A 379 20.35 61.90 20.80
C SER A 379 18.88 61.63 20.42
N GLY A 380 18.55 60.39 20.04
CA GLY A 380 17.17 59.88 19.87
C GLY A 380 17.09 58.88 18.70
N GLN A 381 16.86 57.58 18.90
CA GLN A 381 15.60 56.90 19.27
C GLN A 381 14.48 56.95 18.20
N GLN A 382 14.40 55.87 17.41
CA GLN A 382 13.21 55.21 16.83
C GLN A 382 13.74 53.86 16.29
N CYS A 383 13.25 52.66 16.61
CA CYS A 383 11.97 52.24 17.21
C CYS A 383 10.75 52.78 16.45
N GLU A 384 10.42 52.15 15.31
CA GLU A 384 9.10 51.52 15.09
C GLU A 384 9.03 50.68 13.80
N LEU A 385 8.48 49.46 13.93
CA LEU A 385 7.53 48.79 13.04
C LEU A 385 7.75 48.78 11.50
N MET A 386 8.29 47.67 10.96
CA MET A 386 7.48 46.58 10.38
C MET A 386 8.31 45.31 10.09
#